data_AF-A0A432UAS7-F1
#
_entry.id   AF-A0A432UAS7-F1
#
_cell.length_a   1.000
_cell.length_b   1.000
_cell.length_c   1.000
_cell.angle_alpha   90.00
_cell.angle_beta   90.00
_cell.angle_gamma   90.00
#
_symmetry.space_group_name_H-M   'P 1'
#
loop_
_entity.id
_entity.type
_entity.pdbx_description
1 polymer ?
#
loop_
_entity_poly.entity_id
_entity_poly.type
_entity_poly.pdbx_seq_one_letter_code
_entity_poly.pdbx_strand_id
1 'polypeptide(L)'
;MAEAGKFKELDVLLNKWKDTEAKTKKAFLRLKEFLERLPEVILSFKSRPGVSHSLRGTHKNQKDKSLFVMVDIIDDNPENRWLSVCFYGDMIKDPDERGDFVPGGLLGEDACCFDIETWDEELLLYVEKRISEAHEAASRG
;
A
#
# COMPACT_ATOMS: atom_id res chain seq x y z
N MET A 1 -8.00 -21.19 -9.00
CA MET A 1 -9.29 -20.48 -9.13
C MET A 1 -9.10 -19.12 -8.48
N ALA A 2 -8.92 -18.06 -9.27
CA ALA A 2 -8.58 -16.73 -8.75
C ALA A 2 -9.84 -16.02 -8.22
N GLU A 3 -9.73 -15.37 -7.06
CA GLU A 3 -10.77 -14.61 -6.35
C GLU A 3 -11.23 -13.36 -7.13
N ALA A 4 -11.87 -13.55 -8.28
CA ALA A 4 -12.58 -12.46 -8.96
C ALA A 4 -13.75 -12.02 -8.07
N GLY A 5 -13.61 -10.88 -7.38
CA GLY A 5 -14.70 -10.22 -6.65
C GLY A 5 -14.42 -9.79 -5.21
N LYS A 6 -13.18 -9.86 -4.71
CA LYS A 6 -12.89 -9.51 -3.30
C LYS A 6 -13.13 -8.03 -2.98
N PHE A 7 -13.02 -7.13 -3.97
CA PHE A 7 -13.19 -5.68 -3.80
C PHE A 7 -13.89 -5.03 -5.01
N LYS A 8 -15.23 -5.07 -5.07
CA LYS A 8 -16.00 -4.49 -6.20
C LYS A 8 -15.63 -3.04 -6.51
N GLU A 9 -15.40 -2.22 -5.50
CA GLU A 9 -15.02 -0.80 -5.68
C GLU A 9 -13.63 -0.66 -6.28
N LEU A 10 -12.67 -1.50 -5.88
CA LEU A 10 -11.34 -1.53 -6.48
C LEU A 10 -11.41 -1.99 -7.94
N ASP A 11 -12.21 -3.01 -8.26
CA ASP A 11 -12.39 -3.47 -9.64
C ASP A 11 -12.95 -2.34 -10.53
N VAL A 12 -13.94 -1.59 -10.02
CA VAL A 12 -14.49 -0.42 -10.73
C VAL A 12 -13.43 0.67 -10.93
N LEU A 13 -12.63 0.97 -9.89
CA LEU A 13 -11.55 1.94 -9.98
C LEU A 13 -10.51 1.50 -11.02
N LEU A 14 -10.01 0.27 -10.94
CA LEU A 14 -9.00 -0.28 -11.84
C LEU A 14 -9.48 -0.34 -13.29
N ASN A 15 -10.76 -0.60 -13.54
CA ASN A 15 -11.31 -0.58 -14.90
C ASN A 15 -11.39 0.83 -15.49
N LYS A 16 -11.60 1.86 -14.66
CA LYS A 16 -11.68 3.27 -15.09
C LYS A 16 -10.32 3.96 -15.14
N TRP A 17 -9.40 3.54 -14.29
CA TRP A 17 -8.06 4.12 -14.23
C TRP A 17 -7.27 3.71 -15.47
N LYS A 18 -7.02 4.66 -16.37
CA LYS A 18 -6.08 4.48 -17.48
C LYS A 18 -4.67 4.77 -16.98
N ASP A 19 -3.74 3.89 -17.31
CA ASP A 19 -2.35 4.13 -16.94
C ASP A 19 -1.76 5.25 -17.80
N THR A 20 -0.81 5.99 -17.24
CA THR A 20 -0.10 7.08 -17.93
C THR A 20 1.34 6.65 -18.22
N GLU A 21 2.15 7.54 -18.80
CA GLU A 21 3.60 7.29 -18.96
C GLU A 21 4.30 7.04 -17.61
N ALA A 22 3.77 7.62 -16.53
CA ALA A 22 4.24 7.42 -15.17
C ALA A 22 3.99 5.99 -14.66
N LYS A 23 3.10 5.20 -15.30
CA LYS A 23 2.88 3.78 -14.98
C LYS A 23 2.52 3.50 -13.51
N THR A 24 1.87 4.45 -12.83
CA THR A 24 1.50 4.33 -11.41
C THR A 24 0.41 3.29 -11.18
N LYS A 25 -0.47 3.04 -12.17
CA LYS A 25 -1.41 1.91 -12.09
C LYS A 25 -0.67 0.58 -12.13
N LYS A 26 0.33 0.45 -13.00
CA LYS A 26 1.19 -0.74 -13.06
C LYS A 26 1.94 -0.96 -11.75
N ALA A 27 2.47 0.10 -11.15
CA ALA A 27 3.11 0.06 -9.83
C ALA A 27 2.14 -0.46 -8.75
N PHE A 28 0.90 0.06 -8.72
CA PHE A 28 -0.13 -0.40 -7.78
C PHE A 28 -0.45 -1.88 -7.95
N LEU A 29 -0.66 -2.33 -9.19
CA LEU A 29 -0.96 -3.74 -9.48
C LEU A 29 0.15 -4.67 -9.00
N ARG A 30 1.41 -4.28 -9.19
CA ARG A 30 2.56 -5.03 -8.66
C ARG A 30 2.52 -5.16 -7.13
N LEU A 31 2.33 -4.05 -6.41
CA LEU A 31 2.28 -4.07 -4.95
C LEU A 31 1.07 -4.88 -4.44
N LYS A 32 -0.09 -4.76 -5.11
CA LYS A 32 -1.27 -5.58 -4.82
C LYS A 32 -0.98 -7.07 -5.01
N GLU A 33 -0.39 -7.47 -6.14
CA GLU A 33 -0.02 -8.87 -6.40
C GLU A 33 1.03 -9.40 -5.42
N PHE A 34 1.95 -8.54 -4.97
CA PHE A 34 2.89 -8.88 -3.90
C PHE A 34 2.16 -9.18 -2.59
N LEU A 35 1.27 -8.29 -2.15
CA LEU A 35 0.47 -8.48 -0.94
C LEU A 35 -0.41 -9.73 -0.98
N GLU A 36 -1.02 -10.02 -2.14
CA GLU A 36 -1.87 -11.22 -2.33
C GLU A 36 -1.09 -12.54 -2.23
N ARG A 37 0.23 -12.51 -2.42
CA ARG A 37 1.11 -13.69 -2.29
C ARG A 37 1.63 -13.90 -0.88
N LEU A 38 1.53 -12.91 0.00
CA LEU A 38 2.00 -13.05 1.37
C LEU A 38 1.10 -14.01 2.16
N PRO A 39 1.68 -14.95 2.93
CA PRO A 39 0.90 -15.89 3.71
C PRO A 39 0.14 -15.16 4.81
N GLU A 40 -1.06 -15.64 5.13
CA GLU A 40 -1.85 -15.16 6.27
C GLU A 40 -2.22 -13.66 6.23
N VAL A 41 -2.13 -13.03 5.07
CA VAL A 41 -2.59 -11.67 4.86
C VAL A 41 -4.09 -11.63 4.62
N ILE A 42 -4.76 -10.72 5.31
CA ILE A 42 -6.12 -10.29 5.06
C ILE A 42 -6.02 -8.91 4.40
N LEU A 43 -6.56 -8.81 3.19
CA LEU A 43 -6.68 -7.54 2.49
C LEU A 43 -8.04 -6.92 2.76
N SER A 44 -8.05 -5.60 2.95
CA SER A 44 -9.26 -4.79 2.96
C SER A 44 -9.07 -3.56 2.08
N PHE A 45 -10.16 -3.04 1.53
CA PHE A 45 -10.14 -1.88 0.66
C PHE A 45 -11.08 -0.81 1.21
N LYS A 46 -10.63 0.44 1.27
CA LYS A 46 -11.41 1.58 1.72
C LYS A 46 -11.30 2.72 0.71
N SER A 47 -12.39 2.99 0.01
CA SER A 47 -12.47 4.09 -0.95
C SER A 47 -13.00 5.36 -0.30
N ARG A 48 -12.35 6.50 -0.59
CA ARG A 48 -12.85 7.86 -0.35
C ARG A 48 -12.71 8.65 -1.66
N PRO A 49 -13.73 8.59 -2.55
CA PRO A 49 -13.64 9.22 -3.87
C PRO A 49 -13.26 10.71 -3.79
N GLY A 50 -12.31 11.14 -4.64
CA GLY A 50 -11.76 12.51 -4.63
C GLY A 50 -10.77 12.80 -3.50
N VAL A 51 -10.39 11.78 -2.71
CA VAL A 51 -9.36 11.89 -1.66
C VAL A 51 -8.31 10.79 -1.85
N SER A 52 -8.64 9.54 -1.49
CA SER A 52 -7.75 8.40 -1.72
C SER A 52 -8.49 7.07 -1.70
N HIS A 53 -7.88 6.06 -2.29
CA HIS A 53 -8.36 4.67 -2.30
C HIS A 53 -7.31 3.77 -1.65
N SER A 54 -7.60 3.30 -0.44
CA SER A 54 -6.65 2.57 0.39
C SER A 54 -6.79 1.06 0.24
N LEU A 55 -5.76 0.38 -0.25
CA LEU A 55 -5.60 -1.07 -0.06
C LEU A 55 -4.77 -1.30 1.21
N ARG A 56 -5.31 -2.08 2.15
CA ARG A 56 -4.71 -2.29 3.48
C ARG A 56 -4.38 -3.76 3.67
N GLY A 57 -3.16 -4.04 4.11
CA GLY A 57 -2.72 -5.37 4.52
C GLY A 57 -2.75 -5.52 6.04
N THR A 58 -3.36 -6.59 6.53
CA THR A 58 -3.37 -6.97 7.95
C THR A 58 -2.94 -8.43 8.07
N HIS A 59 -2.10 -8.77 9.05
CA HIS A 59 -1.75 -10.17 9.33
C HIS A 59 -2.81 -10.80 10.25
N LYS A 60 -3.18 -12.07 10.03
CA LYS A 60 -4.15 -12.79 10.89
C LYS A 60 -3.82 -12.78 12.38
N ASN A 61 -2.53 -12.82 12.71
CA ASN A 61 -2.02 -12.83 14.09
C ASN A 61 -1.88 -11.43 14.70
N GLN A 62 -2.10 -10.36 13.93
CA GLN A 62 -1.90 -9.00 14.42
C GLN A 62 -2.97 -8.65 15.48
N LYS A 63 -2.53 -8.15 16.64
CA LYS A 63 -3.43 -7.80 17.76
C LYS A 63 -3.48 -6.31 18.05
N ASP A 64 -2.32 -5.65 18.04
CA ASP A 64 -2.21 -4.28 18.55
C ASP A 64 -2.54 -3.21 17.51
N LYS A 65 -2.09 -3.41 16.26
CA LYS A 65 -2.32 -2.46 15.16
C LYS A 65 -3.44 -2.95 14.24
N SER A 66 -4.06 -2.04 13.49
CA SER A 66 -5.19 -2.38 12.60
C SER A 66 -4.77 -2.88 11.21
N LEU A 67 -3.55 -2.56 10.79
CA LEU A 67 -2.92 -2.95 9.53
C LEU A 67 -1.39 -2.98 9.71
N PHE A 68 -0.63 -3.50 8.75
CA PHE A 68 0.83 -3.38 8.71
C PHE A 68 1.31 -2.51 7.55
N VAL A 69 0.46 -2.35 6.52
CA VAL A 69 0.72 -1.49 5.36
C VAL A 69 -0.58 -0.91 4.82
N MET A 70 -0.51 0.33 4.36
CA MET A 70 -1.56 1.01 3.62
C MET A 70 -0.98 1.50 2.29
N VAL A 71 -1.44 0.93 1.17
CA VAL A 71 -1.13 1.38 -0.19
C VAL A 71 -2.28 2.27 -0.64
N ASP A 72 -2.10 3.58 -0.52
CA ASP A 72 -3.09 4.58 -0.95
C ASP A 72 -2.86 4.96 -2.40
N ILE A 73 -3.91 4.84 -3.21
CA ILE A 73 -3.99 5.53 -4.50
C ILE A 73 -4.52 6.93 -4.22
N ILE A 74 -3.66 7.93 -4.37
CA ILE A 74 -4.05 9.34 -4.18
C ILE A 74 -4.81 9.79 -5.42
N ASP A 75 -6.01 10.35 -5.19
CA ASP A 75 -7.02 10.64 -6.22
C ASP A 75 -7.43 12.12 -6.22
N ASP A 76 -6.51 12.99 -5.81
CA ASP A 76 -6.64 14.45 -5.85
C ASP A 76 -6.63 14.98 -7.30
N ASN A 77 -5.87 14.34 -8.20
CA ASN A 77 -5.95 14.48 -9.64
C ASN A 77 -6.20 13.12 -10.31
N PRO A 78 -7.44 12.81 -10.70
CA PRO A 78 -7.80 11.56 -11.38
C PRO A 78 -7.03 11.23 -12.66
N GLU A 79 -6.43 12.22 -13.32
CA GLU A 79 -5.61 12.05 -14.53
C GLU A 79 -4.14 11.75 -14.20
N ASN A 80 -3.68 12.08 -12.99
CA ASN A 80 -2.30 11.89 -12.53
C ASN A 80 -2.25 11.31 -11.12
N ARG A 81 -2.88 10.15 -10.94
CA ARG A 81 -2.85 9.42 -9.67
C ARG A 81 -1.43 8.94 -9.36
N TRP A 82 -1.05 9.04 -8.10
CA TRP A 82 0.20 8.54 -7.55
C TRP A 82 -0.09 7.67 -6.33
N LEU A 83 0.93 6.98 -5.80
CA LEU A 83 0.76 6.10 -4.65
C LEU A 83 1.49 6.63 -3.43
N SER A 84 0.86 6.58 -2.27
CA SER A 84 1.57 6.70 -0.99
C SER A 84 1.48 5.37 -0.26
N VAL A 85 2.64 4.75 0.01
CA VAL A 85 2.72 3.48 0.73
C VAL A 85 3.21 3.75 2.14
N CYS A 86 2.31 3.67 3.11
CA CYS A 86 2.62 3.99 4.50
C CYS A 86 2.67 2.74 5.38
N PHE A 87 3.66 2.75 6.28
CA PHE A 87 3.86 1.78 7.35
C PHE A 87 3.85 2.51 8.68
N TYR A 88 3.53 1.81 9.76
CA TYR A 88 3.85 2.31 11.09
C TYR A 88 5.38 2.34 11.23
N GLY A 89 5.92 3.44 11.75
CA GLY A 89 7.38 3.66 11.76
C GLY A 89 8.16 2.58 12.54
N ASP A 90 7.52 1.93 13.51
CA ASP A 90 8.09 0.85 14.33
C ASP A 90 8.05 -0.54 13.66
N MET A 91 7.34 -0.69 12.54
CA MET A 91 7.18 -1.99 11.86
C MET A 91 8.21 -2.27 10.78
N ILE A 92 8.95 -1.25 10.33
CA ILE A 92 9.94 -1.38 9.25
C ILE A 92 11.27 -0.75 9.63
N LYS A 93 12.30 -1.06 8.85
CA LYS A 93 13.57 -0.31 8.89
C LYS A 93 13.76 0.37 7.55
N ASP A 94 14.00 1.68 7.56
CA ASP A 94 14.31 2.44 6.35
C ASP A 94 15.80 2.86 6.34
N PRO A 95 16.74 1.92 6.14
CA PRO A 95 18.18 2.21 6.25
C PRO A 95 18.70 3.19 5.19
N ASP A 96 18.03 3.28 4.05
CA ASP A 96 18.42 4.18 2.97
C ASP A 96 17.68 5.53 3.05
N GLU A 97 16.87 5.75 4.11
CA GLU A 97 16.10 6.97 4.36
C GLU A 97 15.30 7.43 3.11
N ARG A 98 14.66 6.46 2.42
CA ARG A 98 13.89 6.72 1.20
C ARG A 98 12.44 7.09 1.47
N GLY A 99 11.95 6.84 2.68
CA GLY A 99 10.60 7.16 3.09
C GLY A 99 10.55 8.43 3.93
N ASP A 100 9.46 9.15 3.81
CA ASP A 100 9.20 10.34 4.62
C ASP A 100 8.67 9.92 5.99
N PHE A 101 9.29 10.47 7.04
CA PHE A 101 8.76 10.35 8.40
C PHE A 101 7.60 11.32 8.59
N VAL A 102 6.42 10.77 8.90
CA VAL A 102 5.18 11.55 9.05
C VAL A 102 4.62 11.33 10.47
N PRO A 103 4.80 12.30 11.38
CA PRO A 103 4.24 12.23 12.74
C PRO A 103 2.72 12.09 12.72
N GLY A 104 2.17 11.08 13.41
CA GLY A 104 0.74 10.78 13.39
C GLY A 104 0.16 10.42 12.01
N GLY A 105 1.00 10.16 11.01
CA GLY A 105 0.63 10.00 9.60
C GLY A 105 -0.22 8.78 9.29
N LEU A 106 -0.20 7.75 10.14
CA LEU A 106 -0.95 6.52 9.92
C LEU A 106 -1.88 6.24 11.10
N LEU A 107 -3.15 6.60 10.91
CA LEU A 107 -4.22 6.38 11.89
C LEU A 107 -3.92 6.98 13.28
N GLY A 108 -3.18 8.09 13.31
CA GLY A 108 -2.81 8.80 14.54
C GLY A 108 -1.47 8.37 15.15
N GLU A 109 -0.77 7.42 14.53
CA GLU A 109 0.58 7.00 14.93
C GLU A 109 1.62 7.42 13.88
N ASP A 110 2.88 7.49 14.31
CA ASP A 110 4.00 7.86 13.45
C ASP A 110 4.18 6.87 12.32
N ALA A 111 4.41 7.41 11.13
CA ALA A 111 4.47 6.65 9.90
C ALA A 111 5.77 6.88 9.14
N CYS A 112 6.13 5.89 8.33
CA CYS A 112 7.09 6.04 7.25
C CYS A 112 6.35 5.79 5.94
N CYS A 113 6.30 6.79 5.06
CA CYS A 113 5.54 6.77 3.82
C CYS A 113 6.45 6.89 2.61
N PHE A 114 6.14 6.15 1.55
CA PHE A 114 6.89 6.15 0.30
C PHE A 114 5.98 6.63 -0.82
N ASP A 115 6.37 7.71 -1.48
CA ASP A 115 5.62 8.29 -2.58
C ASP A 115 6.12 7.74 -3.91
N ILE A 116 5.21 7.15 -4.68
CA ILE A 116 5.49 6.54 -6.00
C ILE A 116 4.68 7.32 -7.04
N GLU A 117 5.32 8.37 -7.55
CA GLU A 117 4.77 9.25 -8.59
C GLU A 117 5.00 8.69 -10.01
N THR A 118 5.99 7.81 -10.17
CA THR A 118 6.31 7.15 -11.44
C THR A 118 6.85 5.74 -11.21
N TRP A 119 6.88 4.93 -12.26
CA TRP A 119 7.51 3.61 -12.21
C TRP A 119 9.01 3.74 -11.97
N ASP A 120 9.41 3.32 -10.79
CA ASP A 120 10.78 3.17 -10.37
C ASP A 120 10.97 1.73 -9.86
N GLU A 121 11.72 0.94 -10.61
CA GLU A 121 11.95 -0.46 -10.28
C GLU A 121 12.69 -0.63 -8.95
N GLU A 122 13.63 0.26 -8.66
CA GLU A 122 14.46 0.19 -7.46
C GLU A 122 13.64 0.56 -6.22
N LEU A 123 12.86 1.64 -6.30
CA LEU A 123 11.94 2.04 -5.24
C LEU A 123 10.87 0.97 -5.00
N LEU A 124 10.31 0.37 -6.06
CA LEU A 124 9.30 -0.70 -5.91
C LEU A 124 9.86 -1.91 -5.18
N LEU A 125 11.07 -2.38 -5.54
CA LEU A 125 11.75 -3.47 -4.85
C LEU A 125 12.05 -3.11 -3.38
N TYR A 126 12.43 -1.86 -3.14
CA TYR A 126 12.67 -1.35 -1.79
C TYR A 126 11.40 -1.38 -0.94
N VAL A 127 10.30 -0.86 -1.47
CA VAL A 127 8.99 -0.86 -0.80
C VAL A 127 8.49 -2.29 -0.58
N GLU A 128 8.64 -3.22 -1.54
CA GLU A 128 8.31 -4.64 -1.35
C GLU A 128 9.06 -5.25 -0.17
N LYS A 129 10.33 -4.90 0.02
CA LYS A 129 11.12 -5.32 1.19
C LYS A 129 10.58 -4.75 2.50
N ARG A 130 10.15 -3.47 2.51
CA ARG A 130 9.48 -2.85 3.67
C ARG A 130 8.15 -3.52 3.99
N ILE A 131 7.39 -3.91 2.96
CA ILE A 131 6.17 -4.71 3.12
C ILE A 131 6.48 -6.05 3.79
N SER A 132 7.54 -6.75 3.38
CA SER A 132 7.97 -8.01 4.03
C SER A 132 8.34 -7.81 5.50
N GLU A 133 9.08 -6.76 5.84
CA GLU A 133 9.44 -6.46 7.23
C GLU A 133 8.21 -6.17 8.10
N ALA A 134 7.30 -5.32 7.60
CA ALA A 134 6.06 -5.01 8.30
C ALA A 134 5.17 -6.25 8.47
N HIS A 135 5.09 -7.10 7.44
CA HIS A 135 4.37 -8.38 7.50
C HIS A 135 4.97 -9.32 8.57
N GLU A 136 6.30 -9.44 8.62
CA GLU A 136 6.98 -10.25 9.63
C GLU A 136 6.74 -9.69 11.04
N ALA A 137 6.83 -8.37 11.23
CA ALA A 137 6.51 -7.71 12.48
C ALA A 137 5.07 -7.98 12.93
N ALA A 138 4.11 -7.87 12.01
CA ALA A 138 2.70 -8.16 12.24
C ALA A 138 2.42 -9.62 12.62
N SER A 139 3.25 -10.55 12.12
CA SER A 139 3.11 -11.97 12.43
C SER A 139 3.41 -12.31 13.89
N ARG A 140 4.16 -11.45 14.59
CA ARG A 140 4.57 -11.63 15.98
C ARG A 140 3.53 -11.20 17.02
N GLY A 141 2.42 -10.60 16.57
CA GLY A 141 1.11 -10.56 17.25
C GLY A 141 1.10 -10.25 18.74
#